data_AF-A0A355GQF5-F1
#
_entry.id   AF-A0A355GQF5-F1
#
_cell.length_a   1.000
_cell.length_b   1.000
_cell.length_c   1.000
_cell.angle_alpha   90.00
_cell.angle_beta   90.00
_cell.angle_gamma   90.00
#
_symmetry.space_group_name_H-M   'P 1'
#
loop_
_entity.id
_entity.type
_entity.pdbx_description
1 polymer ?
#
loop_
_entity_poly.entity_id
_entity_poly.type
_entity_poly.pdbx_seq_one_letter_code
_entity_poly.pdbx_strand_id
1 'polypeptide(L)'
;MKKILIQLDTDPHASSFDRVVAIDAGVDELMSYSDVTPVNVESLVHGAMFTRGPKELKNTALFVGGSEVHSGETLFHKIQDTFFGPMRVSVMMDSNGSNTTAAGAVL
;
A
#
# COMPACT_ATOMS: atom_id res chain seq x y z
N MET A 1 9.01 -2.16 17.38
CA MET A 1 8.09 -1.07 16.96
C MET A 1 6.86 -1.71 16.33
N LYS A 2 5.66 -1.11 16.44
CA LYS A 2 4.46 -1.66 15.78
C LYS A 2 4.63 -1.67 14.25
N LYS A 3 4.30 -2.79 13.61
CA LYS A 3 4.20 -2.97 12.15
C LYS A 3 2.91 -2.35 11.66
N ILE A 4 3.02 -1.25 10.92
CA ILE A 4 1.88 -0.52 10.37
C ILE A 4 1.78 -0.86 8.88
N LEU A 5 0.60 -1.29 8.45
CA LEU A 5 0.26 -1.36 7.04
C LEU A 5 -0.73 -0.25 6.71
N ILE A 6 -0.43 0.54 5.68
CA ILE A 6 -1.34 1.55 5.14
C ILE A 6 -1.86 1.04 3.80
N GLN A 7 -3.15 0.69 3.78
CA GLN A 7 -3.87 0.33 2.57
C GLN A 7 -4.34 1.60 1.85
N LEU A 8 -4.00 1.69 0.57
CA LEU A 8 -4.35 2.77 -0.34
C LEU A 8 -5.22 2.16 -1.44
N ASP A 9 -6.53 2.33 -1.32
CA ASP A 9 -7.50 1.74 -2.21
C ASP A 9 -8.05 2.80 -3.18
N THR A 10 -8.06 2.49 -4.48
CA THR A 10 -8.59 3.40 -5.51
C THR A 10 -10.11 3.42 -5.52
N ASP A 11 -10.77 2.42 -4.93
CA ASP A 11 -12.21 2.32 -4.91
C ASP A 11 -12.83 3.18 -3.78
N PRO A 12 -14.14 3.49 -3.84
CA PRO A 12 -14.84 4.24 -2.79
C PRO A 12 -14.84 3.58 -1.42
N HIS A 13 -14.58 2.27 -1.37
CA HIS A 13 -14.45 1.50 -0.15
C HIS A 13 -13.22 0.60 -0.23
N ALA A 14 -12.40 0.64 0.81
CA ALA A 14 -11.24 -0.21 0.92
C ALA A 14 -11.66 -1.68 1.02
N SER A 15 -11.05 -2.53 0.21
CA SER A 15 -11.32 -3.95 0.12
C SER A 15 -11.31 -4.63 1.49
N SER A 16 -12.44 -5.20 1.90
CA SER A 16 -12.53 -5.98 3.14
C SER A 16 -11.66 -7.24 3.08
N PHE A 17 -11.49 -7.82 1.89
CA PHE A 17 -10.66 -8.98 1.66
C PHE A 17 -9.19 -8.69 2.00
N ASP A 18 -8.62 -7.63 1.41
CA ASP A 18 -7.22 -7.25 1.64
C ASP A 18 -6.96 -6.93 3.11
N ARG A 19 -7.95 -6.33 3.78
CA ARG A 19 -7.87 -6.00 5.20
C ARG A 19 -7.81 -7.25 6.08
N VAL A 20 -8.66 -8.24 5.81
CA VAL A 20 -8.65 -9.51 6.53
C VAL A 20 -7.32 -10.24 6.30
N VAL A 21 -6.85 -10.32 5.06
CA VAL A 21 -5.56 -10.94 4.71
C VAL A 21 -4.40 -10.25 5.44
N ALA A 22 -4.40 -8.91 5.50
CA ALA A 22 -3.38 -8.16 6.23
C ALA A 22 -3.37 -8.46 7.73
N ILE A 23 -4.56 -8.52 8.35
CA ILE A 23 -4.71 -8.87 9.78
C ILE A 23 -4.19 -10.28 10.04
N ASP A 24 -4.57 -11.25 9.21
CA ASP A 24 -4.14 -12.65 9.34
C ASP A 24 -2.63 -12.81 9.07
N ALA A 25 -2.03 -11.92 8.27
CA ALA A 25 -0.57 -11.82 8.08
C ALA A 25 0.17 -11.19 9.29
N GLY A 26 -0.55 -10.77 10.33
CA GLY A 26 0.00 -10.30 11.59
C GLY A 26 0.52 -8.87 11.57
N VAL A 27 -0.15 -7.96 10.84
CA VAL A 27 0.07 -6.52 11.01
C VAL A 27 -0.39 -6.08 12.41
N ASP A 28 0.33 -5.16 13.05
CA ASP A 28 -0.06 -4.68 14.38
C ASP A 28 -1.13 -3.58 14.28
N GLU A 29 -1.07 -2.76 13.23
CA GLU A 29 -2.05 -1.71 12.95
C GLU A 29 -2.31 -1.63 11.44
N LEU A 30 -3.58 -1.50 11.07
CA LEU A 30 -4.03 -1.35 9.69
C LEU A 30 -4.76 -0.03 9.53
N MET A 31 -4.23 0.85 8.67
CA MET A 31 -4.85 2.11 8.29
C MET A 31 -5.33 1.99 6.85
N SER A 32 -6.61 2.25 6.60
CA SER A 32 -7.19 2.11 5.25
C SER A 32 -7.70 3.46 4.76
N TYR A 33 -7.29 3.82 3.54
CA TYR A 33 -7.77 4.97 2.80
C TYR A 33 -8.45 4.50 1.52
N SER A 34 -9.59 5.13 1.20
CA SER A 34 -10.38 4.89 -0.01
C SER A 34 -10.37 6.13 -0.89
N ASP A 35 -10.81 6.01 -2.14
CA ASP A 35 -10.77 7.07 -3.14
C ASP A 35 -9.36 7.68 -3.28
N VAL A 36 -8.33 6.84 -3.18
CA VAL A 36 -6.95 7.29 -3.30
C VAL A 36 -6.62 7.53 -4.78
N THR A 37 -6.06 8.69 -5.07
CA THR A 37 -5.76 9.15 -6.44
C THR A 37 -4.31 9.62 -6.54
N PRO A 38 -3.76 9.72 -7.76
CA PRO A 38 -2.42 10.28 -7.96
C PRO A 38 -2.24 11.71 -7.43
N VAL A 39 -3.34 12.44 -7.22
CA VAL A 39 -3.34 13.81 -6.69
C VAL A 39 -3.18 13.84 -5.16
N ASN A 40 -3.78 12.89 -4.44
CA ASN A 40 -3.80 12.90 -2.96
C ASN A 40 -2.76 11.97 -2.31
N VAL A 41 -2.26 10.97 -3.04
CA VAL A 41 -1.42 9.89 -2.49
C VAL A 41 -0.11 10.36 -1.89
N GLU A 42 0.49 11.41 -2.45
CA GLU A 42 1.80 11.92 -2.02
C GLU A 42 1.79 12.33 -0.54
N SER A 43 0.70 12.98 -0.10
CA SER A 43 0.53 13.38 1.30
C SER A 43 0.46 12.18 2.26
N LEU A 44 -0.17 11.08 1.83
CA LEU A 44 -0.28 9.84 2.60
C LEU A 44 1.08 9.13 2.68
N VAL A 45 1.83 9.10 1.57
CA VAL A 45 3.18 8.54 1.49
C VAL A 45 4.15 9.31 2.39
N HIS A 46 4.07 10.65 2.41
CA HIS A 46 4.86 11.47 3.33
C HIS A 46 4.58 11.14 4.81
N GLY A 47 3.33 10.86 5.16
CA GLY A 47 2.96 10.38 6.50
C GLY A 47 3.64 9.04 6.86
N ALA A 48 3.80 8.15 5.88
CA ALA A 48 4.51 6.88 6.08
C ALA A 48 6.04 7.05 6.18
N MET A 49 6.60 8.00 5.44
CA MET A 49 8.05 8.22 5.29
C MET A 49 8.67 9.09 6.37
N PHE A 50 8.04 10.18 6.77
CA PHE A 50 8.69 11.19 7.61
C PHE A 50 8.37 11.08 9.10
N THR A 51 7.60 10.07 9.50
CA THR A 51 7.20 9.84 10.89
C THR A 51 8.12 8.89 11.66
N ARG A 52 9.07 8.24 10.98
CA ARG A 52 10.03 7.28 11.58
C ARG A 52 11.44 7.50 11.05
N GLY A 53 12.44 7.19 11.87
CA GLY A 53 13.85 7.25 11.46
C GLY A 53 14.20 6.16 10.44
N PRO A 54 15.28 6.31 9.63
CA PRO A 54 15.60 5.41 8.52
C PRO A 54 15.66 3.91 8.87
N LYS A 55 16.17 3.54 10.04
CA LYS A 55 16.23 2.13 10.50
C LYS A 55 14.86 1.53 10.85
N GLU A 56 13.90 2.39 11.17
CA GLU A 56 12.57 2.01 11.62
C GLU A 56 11.52 2.04 10.50
N LEU A 57 11.85 2.61 9.33
CA LEU A 57 10.95 2.66 8.17
C LEU A 57 10.49 1.28 7.70
N LYS A 58 11.30 0.24 7.92
CA LYS A 58 10.95 -1.16 7.65
C LYS A 58 9.71 -1.66 8.41
N ASN A 59 9.29 -0.96 9.47
CA ASN A 59 8.10 -1.31 10.25
C ASN A 59 6.83 -0.60 9.74
N THR A 60 6.91 0.18 8.66
CA THR A 60 5.77 0.77 7.95
C THR A 60 5.79 0.26 6.51
N ALA A 61 4.64 -0.14 5.99
CA ALA A 61 4.49 -0.53 4.59
C ALA A 61 3.21 0.04 3.99
N LEU A 62 3.20 0.14 2.66
CA LEU A 62 2.05 0.55 1.86
C LEU A 62 1.53 -0.66 1.06
N PHE A 63 0.21 -0.76 0.92
CA PHE A 63 -0.44 -1.72 0.04
C PHE A 63 -1.41 -0.98 -0.87
N VAL A 64 -1.27 -1.14 -2.19
CA VAL A 64 -2.15 -0.53 -3.20
C VAL A 64 -3.16 -1.57 -3.67
N GLY A 65 -4.44 -1.30 -3.42
CA GLY A 65 -5.57 -2.17 -3.76
C GLY A 65 -6.45 -1.58 -4.87
N GLY A 66 -7.74 -1.91 -4.83
CA GLY A 66 -8.75 -1.42 -5.76
C GLY A 66 -9.09 -2.38 -6.89
N SER A 67 -10.21 -2.09 -7.57
CA SER A 67 -10.78 -2.95 -8.61
C SER A 67 -10.09 -2.79 -9.97
N GLU A 68 -9.59 -1.60 -10.30
CA GLU A 68 -8.95 -1.28 -11.57
C GLU A 68 -7.43 -1.34 -11.51
N VAL A 69 -6.85 -2.32 -12.21
CA VAL A 69 -5.39 -2.57 -12.22
C VAL A 69 -4.61 -1.36 -12.71
N HIS A 70 -5.08 -0.69 -13.78
CA HIS A 70 -4.38 0.46 -14.33
C HIS A 70 -4.34 1.66 -13.36
N SER A 71 -5.41 1.83 -12.59
CA SER A 71 -5.47 2.84 -11.52
C SER A 71 -4.47 2.51 -10.42
N GLY A 72 -4.39 1.24 -10.02
CA GLY A 72 -3.42 0.75 -9.05
C GLY A 72 -1.96 0.94 -9.51
N GLU A 73 -1.65 0.60 -10.76
CA GLU A 73 -0.31 0.80 -11.35
C GLU A 73 0.10 2.28 -11.37
N THR A 74 -0.82 3.15 -11.80
CA THR A 74 -0.60 4.60 -11.83
C THR A 74 -0.29 5.12 -10.43
N LEU A 75 -1.04 4.64 -9.42
CA LEU A 75 -0.83 5.01 -8.03
C LEU A 75 0.51 4.49 -7.50
N PHE A 76 0.85 3.24 -7.82
CA PHE A 76 2.09 2.59 -7.42
C PHE A 76 3.32 3.33 -7.96
N HIS A 77 3.32 3.72 -9.24
CA HIS A 77 4.40 4.52 -9.81
C HIS A 77 4.52 5.88 -9.12
N LYS A 78 3.41 6.58 -8.88
CA LYS A 78 3.42 7.86 -8.17
C LYS A 78 3.98 7.74 -6.75
N ILE A 79 3.71 6.63 -6.05
CA ILE A 79 4.29 6.34 -4.73
C ILE A 79 5.81 6.17 -4.85
N GLN A 80 6.29 5.40 -5.83
CA GLN A 80 7.73 5.18 -6.04
C GLN A 80 8.46 6.49 -6.37
N ASP A 81 7.86 7.36 -7.17
CA ASP A 81 8.39 8.69 -7.51
C ASP A 81 8.47 9.64 -6.30
N THR A 82 7.68 9.37 -5.26
CA THR A 82 7.69 10.15 -4.00
C THR A 82 8.87 9.78 -3.10
N PHE A 83 9.52 8.63 -3.32
CA PHE A 83 10.64 8.19 -2.50
C PHE A 83 11.89 9.04 -2.74
N PHE A 84 12.63 9.31 -1.64
CA PHE A 84 13.82 10.16 -1.68
C PHE A 84 14.98 9.56 -0.89
N GLY A 85 16.06 9.18 -1.59
CA GLY A 85 17.24 8.59 -0.96
C GLY A 85 16.89 7.36 -0.10
N PRO A 86 17.31 7.30 1.19
CA PRO A 86 16.93 6.21 2.08
C PRO A 86 15.52 6.35 2.66
N MET A 87 14.84 7.48 2.42
CA MET A 87 13.48 7.74 2.92
C MET A 87 12.49 7.06 1.99
N ARG A 88 12.24 5.78 2.27
CA ARG A 88 11.24 4.96 1.60
C ARG A 88 10.72 3.87 2.52
N VAL A 89 9.51 3.41 2.25
CA VAL A 89 8.88 2.28 2.91
C VAL A 89 8.68 1.15 1.89
N SER A 90 8.44 -0.07 2.35
CA SER A 90 8.02 -1.15 1.44
C SER A 90 6.65 -0.82 0.86
N VAL A 91 6.45 -1.11 -0.43
CA VAL A 91 5.17 -0.95 -1.12
C VAL A 91 4.87 -2.18 -1.96
N MET A 92 3.63 -2.65 -1.89
CA MET A 92 3.07 -3.73 -2.71
C MET A 92 1.83 -3.22 -3.43
N MET A 93 1.55 -3.71 -4.64
CA MET A 93 0.32 -3.43 -5.39
C MET A 93 -0.32 -4.76 -5.80
N ASP A 94 -1.62 -4.90 -5.59
CA ASP A 94 -2.37 -6.12 -5.90
C ASP A 94 -3.86 -5.83 -6.14
N SER A 95 -4.15 -4.86 -7.02
CA SER A 95 -5.51 -4.52 -7.43
C SER A 95 -6.24 -5.75 -7.98
N ASN A 96 -7.38 -6.08 -7.37
CA ASN A 96 -8.19 -7.26 -7.66
C ASN A 96 -7.40 -8.59 -7.68
N GLY A 97 -6.35 -8.70 -6.86
CA GLY A 97 -5.49 -9.89 -6.81
C GLY A 97 -4.70 -10.11 -8.09
N SER A 98 -4.47 -9.08 -8.92
CA SER A 98 -3.84 -9.23 -10.23
C SER A 98 -2.45 -9.86 -10.16
N ASN A 99 -1.70 -9.63 -9.09
CA ASN A 99 -0.35 -10.17 -8.92
C ASN A 99 -0.35 -11.47 -8.11
N THR A 100 -1.20 -11.60 -7.09
CA THR A 100 -1.25 -12.81 -6.26
C THR A 100 -2.06 -13.94 -6.90
N THR A 101 -3.13 -13.63 -7.64
CA THR A 101 -3.92 -14.61 -8.41
C THR A 101 -3.16 -15.05 -9.66
N ALA A 102 -2.39 -14.16 -10.30
CA ALA A 102 -1.52 -14.54 -11.40
C ALA A 102 -0.47 -15.58 -10.98
N ALA A 103 0.06 -15.49 -9.75
CA ALA A 103 0.94 -16.52 -9.20
C ALA A 103 0.24 -17.88 -8.97
N GLY A 104 -1.09 -17.90 -8.81
CA GLY A 104 -1.89 -19.13 -8.67
C GLY A 104 -2.38 -19.71 -10.01
N ALA A 105 -2.47 -18.90 -11.08
CA ALA A 105 -2.91 -19.33 -12.41
C ALA A 105 -1.78 -19.87 -13.30
N VAL A 106 -0.52 -19.75 -12.86
CA VAL A 106 0.65 -20.37 -13.49
C VAL A 106 1.01 -21.65 -12.72
N LEU A 107 0.28 -22.73 -12.98
CA LEU A 107 0.61 -24.11 -12.59
C LEU A 107 0.63 -25.00 -13.83
#